data_AF-A0A9Q2YV19-F1
#
_entry.id   AF-A0A9Q2YV19-F1
#
_cell.length_a   1.000
_cell.length_b   1.000
_cell.length_c   1.000
_cell.angle_alpha   90.00
_cell.angle_beta   90.00
_cell.angle_gamma   90.00
#
_symmetry.space_group_name_H-M   'P 1'
#
loop_
_entity.id
_entity.type
_entity.pdbx_description
1 polymer ?
#
loop_
_entity_poly.entity_id
_entity_poly.type
_entity_poly.pdbx_seq_one_letter_code
_entity_poly.pdbx_strand_id
1 'polypeptide(L)' 'DRLGGYTRIIKLGNRFGDNALTAIIELVDRDEDAKGKDSGPVIEKKSTEEEQN' A
#
# COMPACT_ATOMS: atom_id res chain seq x y z
N ASP A 1 6.60 23.48 -9.43
CA ASP A 1 5.86 23.04 -8.23
C ASP A 1 4.40 22.78 -8.52
N ARG A 2 3.92 21.61 -8.10
CA ARG A 2 2.50 21.26 -8.16
C ARG A 2 1.82 21.83 -6.91
N LEU A 3 0.74 22.58 -7.08
CA LEU A 3 -0.02 23.20 -5.97
C LEU A 3 -1.26 22.35 -5.65
N GLY A 4 -1.07 21.21 -4.98
CA GLY A 4 -2.13 20.26 -4.61
C GLY A 4 -2.32 19.10 -5.60
N GLY A 5 -3.16 18.12 -5.22
CA GLY A 5 -3.43 16.95 -6.07
C GLY A 5 -2.26 15.96 -6.15
N TYR A 6 -1.60 15.67 -5.03
CA TYR A 6 -0.47 14.73 -4.99
C TYR A 6 -0.90 13.26 -4.94
N THR A 7 -2.17 13.01 -4.66
CA THR A 7 -2.75 11.66 -4.58
C THR A 7 -3.77 11.46 -5.68
N ARG A 8 -3.83 10.25 -6.23
CA ARG A 8 -4.88 9.78 -7.13
C ARG A 8 -5.64 8.66 -6.43
N ILE A 9 -6.97 8.74 -6.48
CA ILE A 9 -7.87 7.70 -5.97
C ILE A 9 -8.58 7.07 -7.16
N ILE A 10 -8.44 5.76 -7.31
CA ILE A 10 -9.12 4.95 -8.33
C ILE A 10 -10.12 4.06 -7.60
N LYS A 11 -11.41 4.30 -7.82
CA LYS A 11 -12.47 3.46 -7.25
C LYS A 11 -12.39 2.06 -7.85
N LEU A 12 -12.48 1.06 -6.98
CA LEU A 12 -12.62 -0.33 -7.38
C LEU A 12 -14.05 -0.80 -7.06
N GLY A 13 -14.31 -2.07 -7.37
CA GLY A 13 -15.52 -2.75 -6.95
C GLY A 13 -15.49 -3.13 -5.47
N ASN A 14 -16.43 -4.02 -5.12
CA ASN A 14 -16.61 -4.48 -3.76
C ASN A 14 -15.66 -5.65 -3.45
N ARG A 15 -15.14 -5.70 -2.23
CA ARG A 15 -14.30 -6.79 -1.75
C ARG A 15 -15.14 -8.07 -1.61
N PHE A 16 -14.54 -9.19 -2.01
CA PHE A 16 -15.15 -10.50 -1.83
C PHE A 16 -15.26 -10.87 -0.35
N GLY A 17 -16.41 -11.42 0.05
CA GLY A 17 -16.69 -11.88 1.42
C GLY A 17 -17.53 -10.91 2.23
N ASP A 18 -17.14 -9.64 2.31
CA ASP A 18 -17.86 -8.61 3.09
C ASP A 18 -18.53 -7.52 2.24
N ASN A 19 -18.37 -7.60 0.91
CA ASN A 19 -18.96 -6.67 -0.05
C ASN A 19 -18.60 -5.20 0.22
N ALA A 20 -17.48 -4.94 0.91
CA ALA A 20 -17.05 -3.58 1.25
C ALA A 20 -16.52 -2.84 0.01
N LEU A 21 -16.84 -1.55 -0.14
CA LEU A 21 -16.28 -0.71 -1.22
C LEU A 21 -14.77 -0.57 -1.07
N THR A 22 -14.03 -0.71 -2.17
CA THR A 22 -12.57 -0.57 -2.18
C THR A 22 -12.09 0.47 -3.20
N ALA A 23 -10.85 0.92 -3.03
CA ALA A 23 -10.18 1.84 -3.96
C ALA A 23 -8.66 1.65 -3.86
N ILE A 24 -7.96 2.04 -4.93
CA ILE A 24 -6.51 2.22 -4.93
C ILE A 24 -6.21 3.69 -4.67
N ILE A 25 -5.27 3.96 -3.77
CA ILE A 25 -4.67 5.28 -3.58
C ILE A 25 -3.21 5.23 -4.00
N GLU A 26 -2.79 6.14 -4.86
CA GLU A 26 -1.40 6.25 -5.33
C GLU A 26 -0.88 7.69 -5.25
N LEU A 27 0.45 7.82 -5.13
CA LEU A 27 1.14 9.10 -5.26
C LEU A 27 1.37 9.39 -6.74
N VAL A 28 1.08 10.62 -7.18
CA VAL A 28 1.17 10.99 -8.60
C VAL A 28 2.61 10.98 -9.11
N ASP A 29 3.57 11.43 -8.30
CA ASP A 29 5.00 11.43 -8.65
C ASP A 29 5.78 10.56 -7.66
N ARG A 30 5.46 9.26 -7.61
CA ARG A 30 6.12 8.32 -6.70
C ARG A 30 7.61 8.16 -7.06
N ASP A 31 8.48 8.44 -6.08
CA ASP A 31 9.89 8.04 -6.12
C ASP A 31 10.04 6.59 -5.61
N GLU A 32 10.60 5.72 -6.44
CA GLU A 32 10.81 4.31 -6.08
C GLU A 32 11.95 4.13 -5.07
N ASP A 33 12.98 4.98 -5.14
CA ASP A 33 14.14 4.94 -4.26
C ASP A 33 13.80 5.39 -2.84
N ALA A 34 12.64 6.04 -2.64
CA ALA A 34 12.14 6.44 -1.33
C ALA A 34 11.54 5.25 -0.53
N LYS A 35 11.30 4.11 -1.17
CA LYS A 35 10.67 2.95 -0.53
C LYS A 35 11.52 2.43 0.64
N GLY A 36 10.98 2.44 1.86
CA GLY A 36 11.62 1.88 3.05
C GLY A 36 12.55 2.82 3.80
N LYS A 37 12.81 4.04 3.31
CA LYS A 37 13.73 4.99 3.96
C LYS A 37 13.15 5.68 5.20
N ASP A 38 11.83 5.80 5.29
CA ASP A 38 11.13 6.49 6.39
C ASP A 38 9.84 5.75 6.80
N SER A 39 9.90 4.42 6.87
CA SER A 39 8.73 3.57 7.14
C SER A 39 8.42 3.39 8.64
N GLY A 40 8.96 4.23 9.51
CA GLY A 40 8.86 4.07 10.97
C GLY A 40 9.67 2.87 11.50
N PRO A 41 9.42 2.44 12.75
CA PRO A 41 10.16 1.34 13.36
C PRO A 41 10.07 0.07 12.52
N VAL A 42 11.22 -0.56 12.23
CA VAL A 42 11.25 -1.84 11.52
C VAL A 42 10.66 -2.90 12.44
N ILE A 43 9.47 -3.37 12.11
CA ILE A 43 8.88 -4.54 12.77
C ILE A 43 9.58 -5.77 12.19
N GLU A 44 10.41 -6.44 13.00
CA GLU A 44 11.02 -7.71 12.59
C GLU A 44 9.91 -8.73 12.29
N LYS A 45 9.83 -9.17 11.03
CA LYS A 45 8.95 -10.29 10.66
C LYS A 45 9.47 -11.55 11.33
N LYS A 46 8.71 -12.07 12.29
CA LYS A 46 8.90 -13.44 12.78
C LYS A 46 8.71 -14.38 11.59
N SER A 47 9.75 -15.10 11.20
CA SER A 47 9.68 -16.12 10.15
C SER A 47 8.68 -17.19 10.58
N THR A 48 7.51 -17.23 9.96
CA THR A 48 6.66 -18.43 9.99
C THR A 48 7.37 -19.45 9.12
N GLU A 49 7.97 -20.46 9.76
CA GLU A 49 8.43 -21.68 9.12
C GLU A 49 7.23 -22.30 8.40
N GLU A 50 7.30 -22.38 7.06
CA GLU A 50 6.33 -23.14 6.28
C GLU A 50 6.63 -24.64 6.53
N GLU A 51 5.78 -25.26 7.36
CA GLU A 51 5.74 -26.72 7.54
C GLU A 51 5.48 -27.41 6.20
N GLN A 52 6.32 -28.41 5.93
CA GLN A 52 6.30 -29.33 4.80
C GLN A 52 4.93 -30.02 4.65
N ASN A 53 4.47 -30.16 3.40
CA ASN A 53 3.68 -31.30 2.92
C ASN A 53 3.92 -31.52 1.43
#